data_AF-A0A357FZG5-F1
#
_entry.id   AF-A0A357FZG5-F1
#
_cell.length_a   1.000
_cell.length_b   1.000
_cell.length_c   1.000
_cell.angle_alpha   90.00
_cell.angle_beta   90.00
_cell.angle_gamma   90.00
#
_symmetry.space_group_name_H-M   'P 1'
#
loop_
_entity.id
_entity.type
_entity.pdbx_description
1 polymer ?
#
loop_
_entity_poly.entity_id
_entity_poly.type
_entity_poly.pdbx_seq_one_letter_code
_entity_poly.pdbx_strand_id
1 'polypeptide(L)'
;MLWIWRLSSFYNTTKRVKIELKKRGFQSIKGLKIMRFLSVYIVFAALGLAFLLTGCAGYEQEHDEVRPYLNDSKIPHNVQWANDTWKPEDWTQGKGGNARNVIDGFYAADIITDQYEDGDTPVLEVGQGFMKLSELDKRRVVMYVDHVFKVTDAAPDGMFYVRHKKSDKVLGIYNKDGLHLQ
;
A
#
# COMPACT_ATOMS: atom_id res chain seq x y z
N MET A 1 25.22 29.76 7.82
CA MET A 1 25.67 29.86 6.41
C MET A 1 26.68 28.75 6.10
N LEU A 2 26.24 27.51 5.85
CA LEU A 2 27.16 26.37 5.57
C LEU A 2 26.43 25.14 4.97
N TRP A 3 25.49 25.34 4.03
CA TRP A 3 24.67 24.24 3.47
C TRP A 3 24.62 24.15 1.93
N ILE A 4 25.52 24.82 1.20
CA ILE A 4 25.45 24.88 -0.28
C ILE A 4 26.46 23.93 -0.99
N TRP A 5 27.29 23.17 -0.26
CA TRP A 5 28.39 22.40 -0.90
C TRP A 5 28.17 20.90 -1.15
N ARG A 6 26.98 20.33 -0.91
CA ARG A 6 26.79 18.85 -0.98
C ARG A 6 25.89 18.32 -2.10
N LEU A 7 25.63 19.11 -3.15
CA LEU A 7 24.78 18.70 -4.28
C LEU A 7 25.52 18.49 -5.62
N SER A 8 26.84 18.66 -5.69
CA SER A 8 27.61 18.51 -6.95
C SER A 8 28.11 17.08 -7.23
N SER A 9 28.07 16.16 -6.26
CA SER A 9 28.73 14.85 -6.40
C SER A 9 27.89 13.74 -7.08
N PHE A 10 26.61 13.98 -7.41
CA PHE A 10 25.72 12.90 -7.87
C PHE A 10 25.43 12.88 -9.38
N TYR A 11 25.78 13.92 -10.13
CA TYR A 11 25.52 13.97 -11.59
C TYR A 11 26.59 13.29 -12.47
N ASN A 12 27.74 12.88 -11.89
CA ASN A 12 28.86 12.33 -12.66
C ASN A 12 28.98 10.80 -12.65
N THR A 13 28.18 10.09 -11.86
CA THR A 13 28.36 8.64 -11.67
C THR A 13 27.53 7.80 -12.66
N THR A 14 26.41 8.34 -13.15
CA THR A 14 25.51 7.61 -14.07
C THR A 14 25.99 7.61 -15.53
N LYS A 15 26.84 8.57 -15.94
CA LYS A 15 27.47 8.56 -17.27
C LYS A 15 28.63 7.56 -17.39
N ARG A 16 29.32 7.20 -16.29
CA ARG A 16 30.45 6.26 -16.34
C ARG A 16 30.04 4.80 -16.53
N VAL A 17 28.90 4.37 -16.00
CA VAL A 17 28.46 2.96 -16.13
C VAL A 17 27.99 2.64 -17.55
N LYS A 18 27.42 3.61 -18.26
CA LYS A 18 26.91 3.42 -19.63
C LYS A 18 28.03 3.30 -20.68
N ILE A 19 29.22 3.83 -20.38
CA ILE A 19 30.38 3.80 -21.29
C ILE A 19 31.17 2.48 -21.16
N GLU A 20 31.13 1.83 -19.99
CA GLU A 20 31.89 0.59 -19.73
C GLU A 20 31.20 -0.67 -20.28
N LEU A 21 29.86 -0.68 -20.41
CA LEU A 21 29.10 -1.82 -20.92
C LEU A 21 29.14 -1.95 -22.46
N LYS A 22 29.58 -0.90 -23.18
CA LYS A 22 29.77 -0.94 -24.64
C LYS A 22 31.15 -1.50 -25.05
N LYS A 23 32.12 -1.53 -24.14
CA LYS A 23 33.47 -2.08 -24.37
C LYS A 23 33.57 -3.61 -24.22
N ARG A 24 32.55 -4.28 -23.66
CA ARG A 24 32.56 -5.73 -23.37
C ARG A 24 31.76 -6.60 -24.33
N GLY A 25 31.57 -6.17 -25.57
CA GLY A 25 31.21 -7.07 -26.68
C GLY A 25 29.97 -7.95 -26.46
N PHE A 26 28.99 -7.51 -25.66
CA PHE A 26 27.80 -8.31 -25.38
C PHE A 26 26.84 -8.23 -26.57
N GLN A 27 27.08 -9.08 -27.55
CA GLN A 27 26.24 -9.27 -28.72
C GLN A 27 24.91 -9.89 -28.33
N SER A 28 23.88 -9.33 -28.95
CA SER A 28 22.47 -9.71 -28.94
C SER A 28 22.27 -11.22 -29.16
N ILE A 29 21.70 -11.91 -28.18
CA ILE A 29 21.13 -13.24 -28.41
C ILE A 29 19.70 -13.03 -28.95
N LYS A 30 19.61 -12.94 -30.27
CA LYS A 30 18.36 -13.12 -31.01
C LYS A 30 18.01 -14.61 -30.98
N GLY A 31 16.78 -14.90 -30.55
CA GLY A 31 16.06 -16.10 -30.97
C GLY A 31 16.20 -17.32 -30.07
N LEU A 32 15.16 -17.55 -29.26
CA LEU A 32 14.67 -18.91 -29.02
C LEU A 32 13.17 -18.87 -28.72
N LYS A 33 12.37 -18.87 -29.79
CA LYS A 33 11.00 -19.37 -29.78
C LYS A 33 11.08 -20.90 -29.77
N ILE A 34 10.43 -21.57 -28.82
CA ILE A 34 9.78 -22.90 -28.91
C ILE A 34 9.03 -23.06 -27.58
N MET A 35 7.72 -22.81 -27.52
CA MET A 35 6.66 -23.81 -27.67
C MET A 35 6.78 -24.97 -26.67
N ARG A 36 6.04 -24.91 -25.57
CA ARG A 36 5.35 -26.07 -24.97
C ARG A 36 4.00 -25.63 -24.41
N PHE A 37 3.00 -25.72 -25.27
CA PHE A 37 1.62 -25.99 -24.90
C PHE A 37 1.52 -27.43 -24.35
N LEU A 38 0.49 -27.64 -23.52
CA LEU A 38 -0.17 -28.91 -23.15
C LEU A 38 0.18 -29.58 -21.82
N SER A 39 -0.91 -30.13 -21.26
CA SER A 39 -1.06 -31.05 -20.13
C SER A 39 -1.30 -30.34 -18.78
N VAL A 40 -2.40 -30.53 -18.04
CA VAL A 40 -3.41 -31.58 -18.03
C VAL A 40 -4.75 -30.99 -17.56
N TYR A 41 -5.78 -31.08 -18.40
CA TYR A 41 -7.18 -31.17 -17.97
C TYR A 41 -7.51 -32.66 -17.75
N ILE A 42 -8.57 -32.96 -17.01
CA ILE A 42 -9.13 -34.29 -16.66
C ILE A 42 -8.37 -34.86 -15.44
N VAL A 43 -8.95 -35.10 -14.26
CA VAL A 43 -10.05 -36.01 -13.85
C VAL A 43 -10.45 -35.53 -12.42
N PHE A 44 -11.70 -35.30 -11.98
CA PHE A 44 -12.74 -36.28 -11.65
C PHE A 44 -14.05 -35.52 -11.38
N ALA A 45 -14.94 -35.54 -12.37
CA ALA A 45 -16.36 -35.64 -12.07
C ALA A 45 -16.65 -37.09 -11.62
N ALA A 46 -17.69 -37.26 -10.79
CA ALA A 46 -18.27 -38.52 -10.30
C ALA A 46 -17.75 -39.04 -8.94
N LEU A 47 -18.34 -38.49 -7.89
CA LEU A 47 -18.84 -39.19 -6.69
C LEU A 47 -20.00 -38.30 -6.20
N GLY A 48 -21.26 -38.57 -6.57
CA GLY A 48 -22.03 -39.72 -6.09
C GLY A 48 -22.58 -39.34 -4.71
N LEU A 49 -23.64 -38.53 -4.64
CA LEU A 49 -25.03 -38.99 -4.50
C LEU A 49 -25.24 -39.94 -3.30
N ALA A 50 -25.37 -39.37 -2.09
CA ALA A 50 -26.18 -39.91 -0.99
C ALA A 50 -26.06 -39.01 0.25
N PHE A 51 -26.99 -38.08 0.47
CA PHE A 51 -27.47 -37.75 1.82
C PHE A 51 -28.78 -36.94 1.71
N LEU A 52 -29.85 -37.63 1.32
CA LEU A 52 -31.21 -37.21 1.69
C LEU A 52 -31.58 -37.97 2.96
N LEU A 53 -32.30 -37.28 3.85
CA LEU A 53 -32.94 -37.75 5.08
C LEU A 53 -32.09 -37.71 6.36
N THR A 54 -31.99 -36.54 7.00
CA THR A 54 -32.07 -36.42 8.46
C THR A 54 -32.54 -35.00 8.83
N GLY A 55 -33.69 -34.91 9.51
CA GLY A 55 -33.95 -33.86 10.50
C GLY A 55 -34.80 -32.67 10.07
N CYS A 56 -36.12 -32.81 10.13
CA CYS A 56 -36.99 -31.69 10.50
C CYS A 56 -36.74 -31.36 11.97
N ALA A 57 -36.19 -30.17 12.25
CA ALA A 57 -36.27 -29.53 13.55
C ALA A 57 -36.68 -28.08 13.29
N GLY A 58 -37.94 -27.77 13.62
CA GLY A 58 -38.46 -26.40 13.52
C GLY A 58 -37.67 -25.50 14.45
N TYR A 59 -37.08 -24.45 13.89
CA TYR A 59 -36.63 -23.31 14.65
C TYR A 59 -37.73 -22.25 14.57
N GLU A 60 -38.12 -21.80 15.75
CA GLU A 60 -39.03 -20.70 16.01
C GLU A 60 -38.48 -19.45 15.33
N GLN A 61 -39.25 -18.86 14.40
CA GLN A 61 -38.95 -17.55 13.85
C GLN A 61 -39.20 -16.53 14.95
N GLU A 62 -38.15 -16.12 15.65
CA GLU A 62 -38.16 -14.83 16.33
C GLU A 62 -38.47 -13.78 15.25
N HIS A 63 -39.60 -13.11 15.43
CA HIS A 63 -39.93 -11.91 14.67
C HIS A 63 -38.88 -10.86 15.01
N ASP A 64 -37.86 -10.73 14.17
CA ASP A 64 -36.98 -9.57 14.15
C ASP A 64 -37.87 -8.33 13.96
N GLU A 65 -38.10 -7.61 15.06
CA GLU A 65 -38.69 -6.28 15.03
C GLU A 65 -37.88 -5.42 14.06
N VAL A 66 -38.47 -5.14 12.91
CA VAL A 66 -37.95 -4.17 11.94
C VAL A 66 -37.80 -2.84 12.67
N ARG A 67 -36.56 -2.48 13.03
CA ARG A 67 -36.22 -1.13 13.48
C ARG A 67 -35.99 -0.26 12.25
N PRO A 68 -36.91 0.65 11.89
CA PRO A 68 -36.75 1.47 10.71
C PRO A 68 -35.80 2.62 11.05
N TYR A 69 -34.59 2.58 10.48
CA TYR A 69 -33.69 3.73 10.31
C TYR A 69 -33.15 4.43 11.56
N LEU A 70 -32.82 3.71 12.63
CA LEU A 70 -31.72 4.17 13.48
C LEU A 70 -30.42 3.72 12.82
N ASN A 71 -29.89 4.61 11.97
CA ASN A 71 -28.50 4.53 11.53
C ASN A 71 -27.67 4.57 12.81
N ASP A 72 -27.16 3.44 13.27
CA ASP A 72 -26.18 3.44 14.35
C ASP A 72 -25.09 4.44 13.95
N SER A 73 -24.76 5.33 14.88
CA SER A 73 -23.74 6.36 14.66
C SER A 73 -22.54 5.68 14.04
N LYS A 74 -22.15 6.12 12.82
CA LYS A 74 -21.05 5.52 12.04
C LYS A 74 -19.93 5.16 13.00
N ILE A 75 -19.76 3.85 13.25
CA ILE A 75 -18.71 3.37 14.13
C ILE A 75 -17.42 3.99 13.60
N PRO A 76 -16.65 4.75 14.41
CA PRO A 76 -15.42 5.35 13.94
C PRO A 76 -14.58 4.25 13.31
N HIS A 77 -14.20 4.40 12.04
CA HIS A 77 -13.54 3.33 11.28
C HIS A 77 -12.26 2.83 11.98
N ASN A 78 -11.75 3.56 12.96
CA ASN A 78 -10.57 3.23 13.76
C ASN A 78 -10.79 2.13 14.83
N VAL A 79 -12.01 1.89 15.35
CA VAL A 79 -12.20 0.85 16.40
C VAL A 79 -12.05 -0.58 15.87
N GLN A 80 -12.22 -0.79 14.56
CA GLN A 80 -12.05 -2.10 13.93
C GLN A 80 -10.62 -2.66 14.08
N TRP A 81 -9.63 -1.79 14.31
CA TRP A 81 -8.22 -2.15 14.40
C TRP A 81 -7.60 -1.79 15.74
N ALA A 82 -8.43 -1.59 16.78
CA ALA A 82 -7.96 -1.21 18.11
C ALA A 82 -6.99 -2.23 18.74
N ASN A 83 -7.07 -3.50 18.31
CA ASN A 83 -6.18 -4.57 18.77
C ASN A 83 -4.96 -4.81 17.85
N ASP A 84 -4.73 -3.94 16.86
CA ASP A 84 -3.53 -4.03 16.02
C ASP A 84 -2.29 -3.70 16.86
N THR A 85 -1.37 -4.66 16.94
CA THR A 85 -0.11 -4.52 17.70
C THR A 85 1.04 -4.01 16.85
N TRP A 86 0.83 -3.89 15.54
CA TRP A 86 1.84 -3.44 14.60
C TRP A 86 2.34 -2.03 14.92
N LYS A 87 3.65 -1.82 14.74
CA LYS A 87 4.29 -0.51 14.86
C LYS A 87 5.17 -0.23 13.63
N PRO A 88 5.41 1.04 13.28
CA PRO A 88 6.29 1.40 12.17
C PRO A 88 7.67 0.74 12.23
N GLU A 89 8.24 0.57 13.42
CA GLU A 89 9.54 -0.04 13.64
C GLU A 89 9.60 -1.50 13.15
N ASP A 90 8.48 -2.22 13.16
CA ASP A 90 8.42 -3.63 12.72
C ASP A 90 8.80 -3.76 11.24
N TRP A 91 8.40 -2.80 10.40
CA TRP A 91 8.80 -2.78 8.98
C TRP A 91 10.26 -2.42 8.79
N THR A 92 10.77 -1.46 9.57
CA THR A 92 12.19 -1.09 9.54
C THR A 92 13.06 -2.28 9.91
N GLN A 93 12.71 -3.01 10.98
CA GLN A 93 13.40 -4.22 11.39
C GLN A 93 13.35 -5.30 10.31
N GLY A 94 12.16 -5.54 9.72
CA GLY A 94 11.97 -6.49 8.63
C GLY A 94 12.74 -6.18 7.34
N LYS A 95 13.20 -4.93 7.16
CA LYS A 95 14.00 -4.48 6.00
C LYS A 95 15.48 -4.19 6.33
N GLY A 96 16.00 -4.85 7.36
CA GLY A 96 17.42 -4.78 7.72
C GLY A 96 17.78 -3.55 8.56
N GLY A 97 16.83 -2.99 9.29
CA GLY A 97 17.04 -1.88 10.23
C GLY A 97 17.19 -0.51 9.57
N ASN A 98 16.90 -0.37 8.28
CA ASN A 98 17.05 0.89 7.55
C ASN A 98 15.70 1.35 7.00
N ALA A 99 15.21 2.48 7.52
CA ALA A 99 13.93 3.05 7.11
C ALA A 99 13.90 3.45 5.63
N ARG A 100 15.05 3.81 5.07
CA ARG A 100 15.17 4.13 3.64
C ARG A 100 14.78 2.94 2.77
N ASN A 101 15.13 1.71 3.16
CA ASN A 101 14.80 0.52 2.38
C ASN A 101 13.28 0.28 2.31
N VAL A 102 12.55 0.65 3.36
CA VAL A 102 11.08 0.57 3.38
C VAL A 102 10.49 1.59 2.43
N ILE A 103 10.91 2.86 2.54
CA ILE A 103 10.45 3.95 1.66
C ILE A 103 10.78 3.67 0.19
N ASP A 104 12.02 3.28 -0.12
CA ASP A 104 12.44 2.90 -1.48
C ASP A 104 11.59 1.73 -2.01
N GLY A 105 11.19 0.80 -1.14
CA GLY A 105 10.25 -0.27 -1.46
C GLY A 105 8.85 0.22 -1.82
N PHE A 106 8.34 1.25 -1.13
CA PHE A 106 7.05 1.85 -1.48
C PHE A 106 7.07 2.55 -2.84
N TYR A 107 8.17 3.25 -3.16
CA TYR A 107 8.35 3.82 -4.49
C TYR A 107 8.44 2.73 -5.56
N ALA A 108 9.24 1.68 -5.33
CA ALA A 108 9.38 0.57 -6.27
C ALA A 108 8.05 -0.19 -6.50
N ALA A 109 7.17 -0.22 -5.52
CA ALA A 109 5.86 -0.88 -5.58
C ALA A 109 4.73 0.02 -6.11
N ASP A 110 5.01 1.26 -6.55
CA ASP A 110 4.00 2.24 -6.97
C ASP A 110 2.96 2.53 -5.87
N ILE A 111 3.38 2.45 -4.60
CA ILE A 111 2.57 2.81 -3.44
C ILE A 111 2.68 4.31 -3.21
N ILE A 112 3.91 4.82 -3.13
CA ILE A 112 4.21 6.26 -3.08
C ILE A 112 4.79 6.64 -4.43
N THR A 113 4.32 7.74 -5.00
CA THR A 113 4.82 8.25 -6.28
C THR A 113 5.59 9.54 -6.12
N ASP A 114 5.17 10.41 -5.19
CA ASP A 114 5.85 11.67 -4.90
C ASP A 114 5.51 12.21 -3.51
N GLN A 115 6.31 13.19 -3.05
CA GLN A 115 6.10 13.94 -1.81
C GLN A 115 6.44 15.41 -2.07
N TYR A 116 5.47 16.30 -1.90
CA TYR A 116 5.64 17.73 -2.18
C TYR A 116 4.72 18.59 -1.31
N GLU A 117 4.91 19.90 -1.34
CA GLU A 117 4.02 20.87 -0.71
C GLU A 117 3.13 21.53 -1.77
N ASP A 118 1.82 21.58 -1.51
CA ASP A 118 0.86 22.32 -2.31
C ASP A 118 0.42 23.55 -1.51
N GLY A 119 0.98 24.71 -1.85
CA GLY A 119 0.98 25.88 -0.98
C GLY A 119 1.78 25.58 0.30
N ASP A 120 1.12 25.68 1.45
CA ASP A 120 1.71 25.39 2.77
C ASP A 120 1.26 24.04 3.34
N THR A 121 0.61 23.19 2.53
CA THR A 121 0.15 21.87 2.98
C THR A 121 0.97 20.74 2.36
N PRO A 122 1.58 19.87 3.17
CA PRO A 122 2.26 18.68 2.66
C PRO A 122 1.27 17.71 1.98
N VAL A 123 1.72 17.12 0.88
CA VAL A 123 0.98 16.16 0.06
C VAL A 123 1.82 14.92 -0.16
N LEU A 124 1.25 13.77 0.18
CA LEU A 124 1.74 12.46 -0.19
C LEU A 124 1.00 12.02 -1.46
N GLU A 125 1.71 11.99 -2.59
CA GLU A 125 1.17 11.46 -3.83
C GLU A 125 1.32 9.93 -3.84
N VAL A 126 0.21 9.23 -4.10
CA VAL A 126 0.13 7.76 -4.10
C VAL A 126 -0.24 7.21 -5.47
N GLY A 127 0.30 6.03 -5.78
CA GLY A 127 0.13 5.33 -7.05
C GLY A 127 -0.95 4.25 -7.02
N GLN A 128 -0.96 3.40 -8.05
CA GLN A 128 -1.92 2.29 -8.19
C GLN A 128 -1.62 1.15 -7.20
N GLY A 129 -0.37 1.00 -6.75
CA GLY A 129 0.00 0.06 -5.70
C GLY A 129 -0.76 0.34 -4.41
N PHE A 130 -0.88 1.61 -4.03
CA PHE A 130 -1.61 2.03 -2.82
C PHE A 130 -3.10 1.72 -2.90
N MET A 131 -3.71 1.87 -4.09
CA MET A 131 -5.13 1.60 -4.29
C MET A 131 -5.50 0.13 -4.11
N LYS A 132 -4.54 -0.79 -4.29
CA LYS A 132 -4.71 -2.23 -4.13
C LYS A 132 -4.52 -2.70 -2.69
N LEU A 133 -4.02 -1.84 -1.81
CA LEU A 133 -3.82 -2.17 -0.40
C LEU A 133 -5.16 -2.27 0.32
N SER A 134 -5.18 -3.11 1.36
CA SER A 134 -6.27 -3.09 2.34
C SER A 134 -6.31 -1.73 3.04
N GLU A 135 -7.47 -1.33 3.59
CA GLU A 135 -7.59 -0.08 4.36
C GLU A 135 -6.61 -0.04 5.55
N LEU A 136 -6.38 -1.18 6.18
CA LEU A 136 -5.40 -1.33 7.24
C LEU A 136 -3.97 -1.06 6.74
N ASP A 137 -3.59 -1.61 5.60
CA ASP A 137 -2.25 -1.41 5.05
C ASP A 137 -2.06 0.02 4.52
N LYS A 138 -3.09 0.64 3.95
CA LYS A 138 -3.08 2.08 3.61
C LYS A 138 -2.76 2.91 4.84
N ARG A 139 -3.44 2.65 5.96
CA ARG A 139 -3.17 3.30 7.24
C ARG A 139 -1.73 3.08 7.70
N ARG A 140 -1.24 1.85 7.68
CA ARG A 140 0.15 1.54 8.10
C ARG A 140 1.19 2.24 7.23
N VAL A 141 0.96 2.34 5.91
CA VAL A 141 1.83 3.07 4.99
C VAL A 141 1.92 4.53 5.38
N VAL A 142 0.80 5.23 5.55
CA VAL A 142 0.81 6.65 5.91
C VAL A 142 1.36 6.89 7.32
N MET A 143 1.07 6.01 8.28
CA MET A 143 1.68 6.02 9.62
C MET A 143 3.20 5.87 9.55
N TYR A 144 3.70 5.01 8.67
CA TYR A 144 5.13 4.80 8.49
C TYR A 144 5.79 6.03 7.85
N VAL A 145 5.16 6.64 6.84
CA VAL A 145 5.64 7.89 6.24
C VAL A 145 5.75 8.98 7.30
N ASP A 146 4.71 9.17 8.11
CA ASP A 146 4.74 10.14 9.20
C ASP A 146 5.80 9.81 10.26
N HIS A 147 5.98 8.53 10.59
CA HIS A 147 7.04 8.11 11.50
C HIS A 147 8.44 8.51 11.00
N VAL A 148 8.70 8.39 9.70
CA VAL A 148 10.00 8.71 9.07
C VAL A 148 10.21 10.21 8.91
N PHE A 149 9.18 10.93 8.44
CA PHE A 149 9.31 12.34 8.06
C PHE A 149 8.82 13.32 9.11
N LYS A 150 8.14 12.84 10.15
CA LYS A 150 7.65 13.64 11.30
C LYS A 150 6.78 14.82 10.85
N VAL A 151 5.91 14.58 9.86
CA VAL A 151 5.11 15.63 9.24
C VAL A 151 4.07 16.17 10.22
N THR A 152 3.39 15.29 10.96
CA THR A 152 2.38 15.69 11.95
C THR A 152 2.99 16.34 13.19
N ASP A 153 4.26 16.03 13.49
CA ASP A 153 5.01 16.60 14.61
C ASP A 153 5.59 18.00 14.29
N ALA A 154 5.69 18.36 13.01
CA ALA A 154 6.26 19.63 12.56
C ALA A 154 5.41 20.85 12.97
N ALA A 155 4.13 20.66 13.27
CA ALA A 155 3.20 21.71 13.69
C ALA A 155 2.17 21.20 14.72
N PRO A 156 1.53 22.08 15.51
CA PRO A 156 0.46 21.69 16.45
C PRO A 156 -0.66 20.91 15.77
N ASP A 157 -1.14 21.40 14.62
CA ASP A 157 -2.19 20.80 13.78
C ASP A 157 -1.60 20.14 12.52
N GLY A 158 -0.39 19.57 12.65
CA GLY A 158 0.32 18.96 11.52
C GLY A 158 -0.51 17.87 10.83
N MET A 159 -0.66 18.01 9.52
CA MET A 159 -1.38 17.07 8.67
C MET A 159 -0.79 17.02 7.27
N PHE A 160 -1.14 15.99 6.51
CA PHE A 160 -0.87 15.93 5.08
C PHE A 160 -2.02 15.30 4.30
N TYR A 161 -2.15 15.70 3.04
CA TYR A 161 -3.11 15.10 2.12
C TYR A 161 -2.56 13.82 1.51
N VAL A 162 -3.43 12.83 1.32
CA VAL A 162 -3.13 11.65 0.50
C VAL A 162 -3.83 11.85 -0.84
N ARG A 163 -3.06 12.00 -1.92
CA ARG A 163 -3.58 12.32 -3.25
C ARG A 163 -3.23 11.23 -4.26
N HIS A 164 -4.20 10.77 -5.03
CA HIS A 164 -3.95 9.77 -6.06
C HIS A 164 -3.46 10.40 -7.37
N LYS A 165 -2.27 9.99 -7.82
CA LYS A 165 -1.60 10.53 -9.01
C LYS A 165 -2.46 10.56 -10.28
N LYS A 166 -3.11 9.45 -10.60
CA LYS A 166 -3.79 9.32 -11.91
C LYS A 166 -5.08 10.13 -12.01
N SER A 167 -5.81 10.27 -10.90
CA SER A 167 -7.09 10.98 -10.88
C SER A 167 -7.01 12.37 -10.29
N ASP A 168 -5.83 12.78 -9.79
CA ASP A 168 -5.61 14.02 -9.04
C ASP A 168 -6.62 14.23 -7.89
N LYS A 169 -7.15 13.12 -7.35
CA LYS A 169 -8.20 13.14 -6.32
C LYS A 169 -7.53 13.03 -4.96
N VAL A 170 -7.89 13.93 -4.04
CA VAL A 170 -7.60 13.76 -2.62
C VAL A 170 -8.41 12.58 -2.09
N LEU A 171 -7.70 11.53 -1.67
CA LEU A 171 -8.30 10.32 -1.10
C LEU A 171 -8.64 10.52 0.37
N GLY A 172 -7.88 11.37 1.07
CA GLY A 172 -8.05 11.58 2.49
C GLY A 172 -7.00 12.50 3.09
N ILE A 173 -7.10 12.64 4.41
CA ILE A 173 -6.21 13.43 5.26
C ILE A 173 -5.59 12.51 6.29
N TYR A 174 -4.31 12.69 6.58
CA TYR A 174 -3.66 12.07 7.71
C TYR A 174 -3.21 13.13 8.71
N ASN A 175 -3.54 12.94 9.99
CA ASN A 175 -3.14 13.78 11.11
C ASN A 175 -2.81 12.90 12.34
N LYS A 176 -2.67 13.51 13.52
CA LYS A 176 -2.38 12.79 14.79
C LYS A 176 -3.46 11.80 15.21
N ASP A 177 -4.70 11.99 14.76
CA ASP A 177 -5.82 11.07 15.03
C ASP A 177 -5.83 9.87 14.07
N GLY A 178 -5.06 9.95 12.97
CA GLY A 178 -4.85 8.88 12.01
C GLY A 178 -5.28 9.24 10.59
N LEU A 179 -5.58 8.21 9.79
CA LEU A 179 -6.00 8.35 8.40
C LEU A 179 -7.53 8.48 8.30
N HIS A 180 -7.99 9.55 7.66
CA HIS A 180 -9.39 9.82 7.35
C HIS A 180 -9.61 9.82 5.83
N LEU A 181 -10.18 8.73 5.30
CA LEU A 181 -10.49 8.59 3.87
C LEU A 181 -11.90 9.10 3.54
N GLN A 182 -12.08 9.59 2.31
CA GLN A 182 -13.33 10.16 1.77
C GLN A 182 -14.18 9.18 0.98
#